data_AF-A0A1Y1BRW9-F1
#
_entry.id   AF-A0A1Y1BRW9-F1
#
_cell.length_a   1.000
_cell.length_b   1.000
_cell.length_c   1.000
_cell.angle_alpha   90.00
_cell.angle_beta   90.00
_cell.angle_gamma   90.00
#
_symmetry.space_group_name_H-M   'P 1'
#
loop_
_entity.id
_entity.type
_entity.pdbx_description
1 polymer ?
#
loop_
_entity_poly.entity_id
_entity_poly.type
_entity_poly.pdbx_seq_one_letter_code
_entity_poly.pdbx_strand_id
1 'polypeptide(L)' 'MNATGTITMTMHEVDRLKVIEAVAECRLKPGQAADRLSLSVRQVERLVLRYRAAGVAGLVSGKRGRPSNHQLPAGKV' A
#
# COMPACT_ATOMS: atom_id res chain seq x y z
N MET A 1 5.83 19.37 3.11
CA MET A 1 4.48 19.38 2.50
C MET A 1 4.59 20.19 1.22
N ASN A 2 4.40 19.57 0.07
CA ASN A 2 4.51 20.26 -1.22
C ASN A 2 3.10 20.70 -1.64
N ALA A 3 2.97 21.95 -2.07
CA ALA A 3 1.73 22.74 -2.18
C ALA A 3 0.67 22.22 -3.18
N THR A 4 0.89 21.06 -3.78
CA THR A 4 -0.10 20.27 -4.53
C THR A 4 0.14 18.82 -4.13
N GLY A 5 -0.70 18.26 -3.25
CA GLY A 5 -0.45 16.95 -2.64
C GLY A 5 -0.57 15.80 -3.65
N THR A 6 0.51 15.46 -4.33
CA THR A 6 0.58 14.30 -5.24
C THR A 6 1.15 13.08 -4.52
N ILE A 7 0.59 11.90 -4.82
CA ILE A 7 1.07 10.62 -4.31
C ILE A 7 1.58 9.79 -5.49
N THR A 8 2.85 9.41 -5.45
CA THR A 8 3.44 8.52 -6.46
C THR A 8 3.16 7.07 -6.10
N MET A 9 2.45 6.38 -6.98
CA MET A 9 2.05 4.98 -6.82
C MET A 9 2.48 4.17 -8.04
N THR A 10 2.74 2.87 -7.86
CA THR A 10 2.78 1.96 -9.02
C THR A 10 1.37 1.65 -9.49
N MET A 11 1.20 1.21 -10.74
CA MET A 11 -0.13 0.79 -11.24
C MET A 11 -0.76 -0.30 -10.36
N HIS A 12 0.04 -1.23 -9.87
CA HIS A 12 -0.41 -2.25 -8.93
C HIS A 12 -0.91 -1.68 -7.58
N GLU A 13 -0.27 -0.62 -7.07
CA GLU A 13 -0.76 0.09 -5.87
C GLU A 13 -2.05 0.87 -6.17
N VAL A 14 -2.22 1.37 -7.39
CA VAL A 14 -3.47 2.02 -7.86
C VAL A 14 -4.62 1.00 -7.97
N ASP A 15 -4.38 -0.18 -8.53
CA ASP A 15 -5.40 -1.24 -8.63
C ASP A 15 -5.89 -1.70 -7.25
N ARG A 16 -4.95 -1.80 -6.31
CA ARG A 16 -5.25 -2.11 -4.91
C ARG A 16 -6.13 -1.06 -4.24
N LEU A 17 -6.01 0.22 -4.59
CA LEU A 17 -6.77 1.30 -3.96
C LEU A 17 -8.26 1.01 -4.00
N LYS A 18 -8.80 0.72 -5.18
CA LYS A 18 -10.24 0.48 -5.37
C LYS A 18 -10.74 -0.71 -4.57
N VAL A 19 -9.93 -1.77 -4.50
CA VAL A 19 -10.29 -2.99 -3.76
C VAL A 19 -10.28 -2.73 -2.25
N ILE A 20 -9.26 -2.05 -1.72
CA ILE A 20 -9.16 -1.76 -0.29
C ILE A 20 -10.20 -0.75 0.16
N GLU A 21 -10.49 0.27 -0.65
CA GLU A 21 -11.58 1.23 -0.40
C GLU A 21 -12.93 0.51 -0.27
N ALA A 22 -13.25 -0.41 -1.20
CA ALA A 22 -14.47 -1.20 -1.12
C ALA A 22 -14.56 -2.08 0.14
N VAL A 23 -13.44 -2.63 0.64
CA VAL A 23 -13.42 -3.36 1.91
C VAL A 23 -13.61 -2.41 3.10
N ALA A 24 -12.95 -1.25 3.07
CA ALA A 24 -13.01 -0.27 4.15
C ALA A 24 -14.45 0.27 4.36
N GLU A 25 -15.20 0.40 3.26
CA GLU A 25 -16.61 0.80 3.20
C GLU A 25 -17.59 -0.37 3.35
N CYS A 26 -17.11 -1.56 3.71
CA CYS A 26 -17.93 -2.77 3.90
C CYS A 26 -18.71 -3.23 2.64
N ARG A 27 -18.30 -2.79 1.43
CA ARG A 27 -18.88 -3.20 0.14
C ARG A 27 -18.23 -4.47 -0.44
N LEU A 28 -17.11 -4.92 0.12
CA LEU A 28 -16.40 -6.12 -0.30
C LEU A 28 -15.87 -6.88 0.92
N LYS A 29 -16.03 -8.20 0.95
CA LYS A 29 -15.49 -9.03 2.04
C LYS A 29 -13.96 -9.13 1.94
N PRO A 30 -13.21 -9.10 3.06
CA PRO A 30 -11.75 -9.24 3.06
C PRO A 30 -11.22 -10.48 2.33
N GLY A 31 -11.94 -11.61 2.40
CA GLY A 31 -11.60 -12.83 1.66
C GLY A 31 -11.64 -12.64 0.14
N GLN A 32 -12.71 -12.01 -0.38
CA GLN A 32 -12.83 -11.75 -1.82
C GLN A 32 -11.79 -10.74 -2.31
N ALA A 33 -11.43 -9.78 -1.46
CA ALA A 33 -10.34 -8.84 -1.76
C ALA A 33 -8.97 -9.53 -1.78
N ALA A 34 -8.74 -10.49 -0.89
CA ALA A 34 -7.53 -11.30 -0.86
C ALA A 34 -7.34 -12.06 -2.18
N ASP A 35 -8.40 -12.71 -2.69
CA ASP A 35 -8.37 -13.41 -3.97
C ASP A 35 -8.05 -12.43 -5.13
N ARG A 36 -8.75 -11.30 -5.20
CA ARG A 36 -8.56 -10.28 -6.26
C ARG A 36 -7.16 -9.68 -6.29
N LEU A 37 -6.54 -9.53 -5.12
CA LEU A 37 -5.21 -8.93 -4.99
C LEU A 37 -4.10 -9.98 -4.94
N SER A 38 -4.43 -11.27 -4.99
CA SER A 38 -3.49 -12.37 -4.74
C SER A 38 -2.69 -12.17 -3.44
N LEU A 39 -3.37 -11.77 -2.37
CA LEU A 39 -2.82 -11.52 -1.03
C LEU A 39 -3.49 -12.43 0.00
N SER A 40 -2.87 -12.60 1.16
CA SER A 40 -3.57 -13.18 2.31
C SER A 40 -4.58 -12.19 2.90
N VAL A 41 -5.63 -12.71 3.53
CA VAL A 41 -6.63 -11.90 4.27
C VAL A 41 -5.96 -10.97 5.29
N ARG A 42 -4.95 -11.46 6.02
CA ARG A 42 -4.18 -10.65 6.98
C ARG A 42 -3.47 -9.46 6.32
N GLN A 43 -2.95 -9.63 5.10
CA GLN A 43 -2.34 -8.52 4.37
C GLN A 43 -3.39 -7.49 3.94
N VAL A 44 -4.58 -7.95 3.49
CA VAL A 44 -5.71 -7.08 3.16
C VAL A 44 -6.15 -6.28 4.39
N GLU A 45 -6.37 -6.93 5.53
CA GLU A 45 -6.75 -6.27 6.78
C GLU A 45 -5.71 -5.23 7.21
N ARG A 46 -4.42 -5.56 7.10
CA ARG A 46 -3.34 -4.61 7.39
C ARG A 46 -3.37 -3.39 6.46
N LEU A 47 -3.69 -3.59 5.18
CA LEU A 47 -3.85 -2.50 4.22
C LEU A 47 -5.08 -1.64 4.54
N VAL A 48 -6.21 -2.26 4.93
CA VAL A 48 -7.42 -1.54 5.37
C VAL A 48 -7.12 -0.69 6.61
N LEU A 49 -6.40 -1.22 7.59
CA LEU A 49 -6.01 -0.47 8.79
C LEU A 49 -5.14 0.75 8.43
N ARG A 50 -4.17 0.58 7.54
CA ARG A 50 -3.33 1.70 7.07
C ARG A 50 -4.12 2.73 6.26
N TYR A 51 -5.03 2.26 5.40
CA TYR A 51 -5.92 3.13 4.63
C TYR A 51 -6.81 3.97 5.55
N ARG A 52 -7.39 3.38 6.59
CA ARG A 52 -8.20 4.11 7.57
C ARG A 52 -7.37 5.14 8.35
N ALA A 53 -6.11 4.85 8.64
CA ALA A 53 -5.24 5.75 9.40
C ALA A 53 -4.65 6.90 8.57
N ALA A 54 -4.32 6.66 7.29
CA ALA A 54 -3.53 7.58 6.47
C ALA A 54 -4.09 7.82 5.05
N GLY A 55 -5.29 7.33 4.77
CA GLY A 55 -5.90 7.38 3.44
C GLY A 55 -5.06 6.65 2.38
N VAL A 56 -5.06 7.19 1.15
CA VAL A 56 -4.31 6.64 0.02
C VAL A 56 -2.81 6.51 0.31
N ALA A 57 -2.23 7.43 1.10
CA ALA A 57 -0.83 7.38 1.49
C ALA A 57 -0.48 6.10 2.29
N GLY A 58 -1.45 5.52 3.01
CA GLY A 58 -1.27 4.26 3.73
C GLY A 58 -1.13 3.02 2.83
N LEU A 59 -1.47 3.14 1.55
CA LEU A 59 -1.35 2.06 0.55
C LEU A 59 -0.02 2.07 -0.20
N VAL A 60 0.72 3.16 -0.11
CA VAL A 60 2.06 3.27 -0.69
C VAL A 60 3.04 2.39 0.06
N SER A 61 3.92 1.70 -0.67
CA SER A 61 5.00 0.93 -0.07
C SER A 61 5.89 1.81 0.81
N GLY A 62 5.99 1.48 2.10
CA GLY A 62 6.90 2.16 3.03
C GLY A 62 8.39 1.96 2.74
N LYS A 63 8.74 1.10 1.77
CA LYS A 63 10.12 0.99 1.25
C LYS A 63 10.44 2.08 0.22
N ARG A 64 9.44 2.79 -0.29
CA ARG A 64 9.64 3.85 -1.29
C ARG A 64 10.54 4.95 -0.69
N GLY A 65 11.58 5.33 -1.42
CA GLY A 65 12.58 6.31 -0.98
C GLY A 65 13.54 5.81 0.10
N ARG A 66 13.49 4.51 0.47
CA ARG A 66 14.44 3.90 1.41
C ARG A 66 15.40 2.95 0.70
N PRO A 67 16.65 2.86 1.17
CA PRO A 67 17.59 1.85 0.70
C PRO A 67 17.03 0.44 0.91
N SER A 68 17.48 -0.52 0.09
CA SER A 68 17.12 -1.92 0.28
C SER A 68 17.56 -2.41 1.65
N ASN A 69 16.79 -3.30 2.28
CA ASN A 69 17.19 -3.93 3.54
C ASN A 69 18.52 -4.71 3.43
N HIS A 70 18.92 -5.08 2.21
CA HIS A 70 20.19 -5.77 1.92
C HIS A 70 21.22 -4.86 1.24
N GLN A 71 21.03 -3.53 1.28
CA GLN A 71 21.99 -2.61 0.67
C GLN A 71 23.33 -2.71 1.38
N LEU A 72 24.38 -3.05 0.63
CA LEU A 72 25.75 -3.02 1.11
C LEU A 72 26.16 -1.57 1.41
N PRO A 73 27.02 -1.35 2.41
CA PRO A 73 27.61 -0.03 2.61
C PRO A 73 28.28 0.43 1.32
N ALA A 74 28.19 1.73 1.03
CA ALA A 74 28.94 2.30 -0.10
C ALA A 74 30.42 1.94 0.07
N GLY A 75 30.99 1.28 -0.93
CA GLY A 75 32.41 0.95 -0.92
C GLY A 75 33.21 2.23 -0.73
N LYS A 76 34.13 2.26 0.24
CA LYS A 76 35.15 3.29 0.28
C LYS A 76 36.04 3.11 -0.96
N VAL A 77 35.99 4.07 -1.87
CA VAL A 77 37.06 4.29 -2.86
C VAL A 77 38.23 4.94 -2.13
#